data_AF-A0A6B2XR43-F1
#
_entry.id   AF-A0A6B2XR43-F1
#
_cell.length_a   1.000
_cell.length_b   1.000
_cell.length_c   1.000
_cell.angle_alpha   90.00
_cell.angle_beta   90.00
_cell.angle_gamma   90.00
#
_symmetry.space_group_name_H-M   'P 1'
#
loop_
_entity.id
_entity.type
_entity.pdbx_description
1 polymer ?
#
loop_
_entity_poly.entity_id
_entity_poly.type
_entity_poly.pdbx_seq_one_letter_code
_entity_poly.pdbx_strand_id
1 'polypeptide(L)'
;TYDAVKIRAAVAAQFGHVGDAVRELGEEQLARPSGVGEWSVAELAAHIAWIAHSLAAGLARPPAAVPELTAVEWPFATASLAGKIAEAAKETLGGAPLPELYERAGARMAEELAANPGGRVMDLWIG
;
A
#
# COMPACT_ATOMS: atom_id res chain seq x y z
N THR A 1 14.52 20.77 4.48
CA THR A 1 15.35 19.56 4.32
C THR A 1 14.48 18.33 4.49
N TYR A 2 14.76 17.25 3.77
CA TYR A 2 14.05 15.96 3.90
C TYR A 2 14.27 15.35 5.30
N ASP A 3 13.20 14.85 5.91
CA ASP A 3 13.22 14.17 7.22
C ASP A 3 12.45 12.85 7.11
N ALA A 4 13.20 11.74 7.03
CA ALA A 4 12.62 10.41 6.85
C ALA A 4 11.78 9.95 8.05
N VAL A 5 12.14 10.34 9.27
CA VAL A 5 11.42 9.94 10.49
C VAL A 5 10.06 10.62 10.52
N LYS A 6 10.03 11.93 10.24
CA LYS A 6 8.78 12.70 10.16
C LYS A 6 7.86 12.16 9.06
N ILE A 7 8.40 11.85 7.89
CA ILE A 7 7.60 11.33 6.77
C ILE A 7 7.02 9.96 7.10
N ARG A 8 7.81 9.03 7.68
CA ARG A 8 7.31 7.71 8.09
C ARG A 8 6.19 7.81 9.12
N ALA A 9 6.36 8.67 10.13
CA ALA A 9 5.32 8.90 11.12
C ALA A 9 4.03 9.43 10.49
N ALA A 10 4.14 10.39 9.56
CA ALA A 10 2.99 10.95 8.86
C ALA A 10 2.27 9.91 7.99
N VAL A 11 3.01 9.13 7.19
CA VAL A 11 2.43 8.10 6.30
C VAL A 11 1.76 6.98 7.11
N ALA A 12 2.38 6.52 8.20
CA ALA A 12 1.79 5.52 9.08
C ALA A 12 0.49 6.01 9.74
N ALA A 13 0.48 7.27 10.22
CA ALA A 13 -0.73 7.88 10.79
C ALA A 13 -1.84 8.02 9.74
N GLN A 14 -1.51 8.48 8.52
CA GLN A 14 -2.46 8.58 7.41
C GLN A 14 -3.06 7.23 7.07
N PHE A 15 -2.26 6.17 6.98
CA PHE A 15 -2.76 4.82 6.75
C PHE A 15 -3.73 4.37 7.86
N GLY A 16 -3.39 4.64 9.13
CA GLY A 16 -4.28 4.40 10.26
C GLY A 16 -5.63 5.13 10.14
N HIS A 17 -5.61 6.42 9.79
CA HIS A 17 -6.84 7.20 9.58
C HIS A 17 -7.72 6.66 8.45
N VAL A 18 -7.11 6.16 7.36
CA VAL A 18 -7.87 5.49 6.30
C VAL A 18 -8.48 4.20 6.82
N GLY A 19 -7.73 3.38 7.58
CA GLY A 19 -8.25 2.16 8.19
C GLY A 19 -9.42 2.42 9.14
N ASP A 20 -9.36 3.52 9.90
CA ASP A 20 -10.45 3.95 10.77
C ASP A 20 -11.70 4.35 9.99
N ALA A 21 -11.54 5.16 8.94
CA ALA A 21 -12.64 5.53 8.07
C ALA A 21 -13.28 4.31 7.38
N VAL A 22 -12.46 3.39 6.85
CA VAL A 22 -12.93 2.18 6.16
C VAL A 22 -13.75 1.27 7.08
N ARG A 23 -13.42 1.21 8.37
CA ARG A 23 -14.17 0.44 9.37
C ARG A 23 -15.60 0.94 9.58
N GLU A 24 -15.83 2.23 9.33
CA GLU A 24 -17.13 2.88 9.53
C GLU A 24 -18.01 2.87 8.27
N LEU A 25 -17.46 2.47 7.10
CA LEU A 25 -18.22 2.43 5.85
C LEU A 25 -19.12 1.20 5.77
N GLY A 26 -20.40 1.42 5.47
CA GLY A 26 -21.35 0.36 5.16
C GLY A 26 -21.23 -0.14 3.71
N GLU A 27 -21.86 -1.28 3.42
CA GLU A 27 -21.82 -1.93 2.10
C GLU A 27 -22.24 -1.00 0.95
N GLU A 28 -23.30 -0.21 1.13
CA GLU A 28 -23.76 0.75 0.12
C GLU A 28 -22.71 1.82 -0.18
N GLN A 29 -21.96 2.29 0.82
CA GLN A 29 -20.90 3.29 0.64
C GLN A 29 -19.68 2.66 -0.03
N LEU A 30 -19.34 1.42 0.35
CA LEU A 30 -18.25 0.65 -0.23
C LEU A 30 -18.50 0.33 -1.72
N ALA A 31 -19.75 0.15 -2.13
CA ALA A 31 -20.14 -0.09 -3.52
C ALA A 31 -20.14 1.18 -4.40
N ARG A 32 -19.98 2.38 -3.83
CA ARG A 32 -19.98 3.63 -4.61
C ARG A 32 -18.73 3.76 -5.48
N PRO A 33 -18.78 4.56 -6.55
CA PRO A 33 -17.59 4.93 -7.32
C PRO A 33 -16.57 5.65 -6.43
N SER A 34 -15.30 5.27 -6.55
CA SER A 34 -14.19 5.88 -5.80
C SER A 34 -13.65 7.17 -6.44
N GLY A 35 -13.97 7.41 -7.72
CA GLY A 35 -13.37 8.47 -8.53
C GLY A 35 -12.03 8.09 -9.19
N VAL A 36 -11.56 6.85 -8.98
CA VAL A 36 -10.36 6.29 -9.63
C VAL A 36 -10.79 5.28 -10.69
N GLY A 37 -10.93 5.73 -11.93
CA GLY A 37 -11.45 4.90 -13.03
C GLY A 37 -12.80 4.27 -12.66
N GLU A 38 -12.94 2.98 -12.95
CA GLU A 38 -14.16 2.22 -12.67
C GLU A 38 -14.17 1.56 -11.27
N TRP A 39 -13.22 1.89 -10.39
CA TRP A 39 -13.14 1.24 -9.08
C TRP A 39 -14.23 1.73 -8.14
N SER A 40 -14.81 0.78 -7.41
CA SER A 40 -15.57 1.03 -6.19
C SER A 40 -14.67 1.54 -5.06
N VAL A 41 -15.29 2.12 -4.02
CA VAL A 41 -14.59 2.49 -2.79
C VAL A 41 -13.95 1.26 -2.13
N ALA A 42 -14.60 0.10 -2.19
CA ALA A 42 -14.06 -1.17 -1.68
C ALA A 42 -12.76 -1.58 -2.39
N GLU A 43 -12.73 -1.52 -3.72
CA GLU A 43 -11.54 -1.87 -4.51
C GLU A 43 -10.38 -0.89 -4.24
N LEU A 44 -10.67 0.41 -4.13
CA LEU A 44 -9.66 1.40 -3.75
C LEU A 44 -9.12 1.14 -2.32
N ALA A 45 -10.01 0.86 -1.37
CA ALA A 45 -9.61 0.55 0.00
C ALA A 45 -8.75 -0.72 0.07
N ALA A 46 -9.10 -1.75 -0.70
CA ALA A 46 -8.32 -2.99 -0.81
C ALA A 46 -6.95 -2.74 -1.44
N HIS A 47 -6.86 -1.91 -2.47
CA HIS A 47 -5.59 -1.51 -3.08
C HIS A 47 -4.66 -0.81 -2.08
N ILE A 48 -5.20 0.10 -1.25
CA ILE A 48 -4.42 0.80 -0.22
C ILE A 48 -3.89 -0.18 0.84
N ALA A 49 -4.71 -1.14 1.30
CA ALA A 49 -4.25 -2.16 2.22
C ALA A 49 -3.18 -3.07 1.59
N TRP A 50 -3.38 -3.46 0.33
CA TRP A 50 -2.45 -4.28 -0.42
C TRP A 50 -1.09 -3.59 -0.62
N ILE A 51 -1.05 -2.30 -0.98
CA ILE A 51 0.23 -1.62 -1.21
C ILE A 51 1.04 -1.47 0.09
N ALA A 52 0.37 -1.25 1.23
CA ALA A 52 1.03 -1.22 2.54
C ALA A 52 1.59 -2.61 2.92
N HIS A 53 0.84 -3.68 2.65
CA HIS A 53 1.32 -5.03 2.83
C HIS A 53 2.49 -5.37 1.89
N SER A 54 2.41 -4.97 0.62
CA SER A 54 3.45 -5.17 -0.40
C SER A 54 4.76 -4.46 -0.04
N LEU A 55 4.68 -3.22 0.46
CA LEU A 55 5.83 -2.49 0.99
C LEU A 55 6.50 -3.29 2.12
N ALA A 56 5.72 -3.75 3.08
CA ALA A 56 6.25 -4.51 4.21
C ALA A 56 6.87 -5.85 3.75
N ALA A 57 6.24 -6.53 2.79
CA ALA A 57 6.79 -7.74 2.18
C ALA A 57 8.12 -7.47 1.46
N GLY A 58 8.25 -6.35 0.75
CA GLY A 58 9.50 -5.93 0.12
C GLY A 58 10.61 -5.61 1.12
N LEU A 59 10.27 -4.97 2.26
CA LEU A 59 11.22 -4.70 3.34
C LEU A 59 11.72 -5.99 4.02
N ALA A 60 10.87 -7.01 4.11
CA ALA A 60 11.23 -8.29 4.71
C ALA A 60 12.21 -9.13 3.87
N ARG A 61 12.30 -8.87 2.56
CA ARG A 61 13.26 -9.53 1.66
C ARG A 61 14.68 -9.00 1.89
N PRO A 62 15.74 -9.68 1.43
CA PRO A 62 17.06 -9.08 1.32
C PRO A 62 17.04 -7.82 0.43
N PRO A 63 17.91 -6.82 0.68
CA PRO A 63 18.01 -5.66 -0.20
C PRO A 63 18.49 -6.08 -1.60
N ALA A 64 17.93 -5.44 -2.64
CA ALA A 64 18.44 -5.62 -3.99
C ALA A 64 19.84 -5.01 -4.14
N ALA A 65 20.62 -5.53 -5.08
CA ALA A 65 21.97 -5.04 -5.34
C ALA A 65 21.99 -3.75 -6.18
N VAL A 66 20.98 -3.55 -7.04
CA VAL A 66 20.94 -2.47 -8.02
C VAL A 66 19.62 -1.71 -7.92
N PRO A 67 19.64 -0.38 -7.80
CA PRO A 67 18.43 0.43 -7.92
C PRO A 67 18.07 0.58 -9.40
N GLU A 68 17.24 -0.32 -9.92
CA GLU A 68 16.78 -0.27 -11.32
C GLU A 68 15.84 0.93 -11.60
N LEU A 69 15.23 1.48 -10.54
CA LEU A 69 14.25 2.55 -10.63
C LEU A 69 14.39 3.53 -9.46
N THR A 70 14.36 4.82 -9.76
CA THR A 70 14.31 5.85 -8.71
C THR A 70 12.88 6.05 -8.20
N ALA A 71 12.73 6.62 -7.00
CA ALA A 71 11.41 6.96 -6.44
C ALA A 71 10.62 7.95 -7.32
N VAL A 72 11.30 8.77 -8.15
CA VAL A 72 10.65 9.73 -9.06
C VAL A 72 10.14 9.05 -10.33
N GLU A 73 10.85 8.02 -10.81
CA GLU A 73 10.45 7.27 -12.02
C GLU A 73 9.39 6.22 -11.72
N TRP A 74 9.33 5.73 -10.47
CA TRP A 74 8.44 4.66 -10.03
C TRP A 74 6.98 4.83 -10.46
N PRO A 75 6.32 6.00 -10.25
CA PRO A 75 4.91 6.17 -10.64
C PRO A 75 4.66 6.03 -12.16
N PHE A 76 5.66 6.34 -12.99
CA PHE A 76 5.54 6.24 -14.45
C PHE A 76 5.75 4.80 -14.93
N ALA A 77 6.66 4.06 -14.30
CA ALA A 77 6.85 2.64 -14.61
C ALA A 77 5.61 1.81 -14.23
N THR A 78 4.95 2.15 -13.12
CA THR A 78 3.74 1.44 -12.66
C THR A 78 2.54 1.59 -13.60
N ALA A 79 2.52 2.62 -14.46
CA ALA A 79 1.39 2.87 -15.37
C ALA A 79 1.14 1.69 -16.32
N SER A 80 2.22 1.05 -16.81
CA SER A 80 2.12 -0.14 -17.68
C SER A 80 1.53 -1.36 -16.97
N LEU A 81 1.44 -1.34 -15.64
CA LEU A 81 0.97 -2.43 -14.80
C LEU A 81 -0.43 -2.17 -14.20
N ALA A 82 -1.10 -1.09 -14.61
CA ALA A 82 -2.41 -0.70 -14.08
C ALA A 82 -3.43 -1.86 -14.07
N GLY A 83 -3.48 -2.65 -15.14
CA GLY A 83 -4.38 -3.82 -15.21
C GLY A 83 -4.06 -4.88 -14.16
N LYS A 84 -2.78 -5.20 -13.94
CA LYS A 84 -2.36 -6.16 -12.91
C LYS A 84 -2.63 -5.63 -11.50
N ILE A 85 -2.45 -4.34 -11.28
CA ILE A 85 -2.75 -3.67 -10.00
C ILE A 85 -4.25 -3.76 -9.70
N ALA A 86 -5.11 -3.59 -10.72
CA ALA A 86 -6.55 -3.73 -10.57
C ALA A 86 -6.96 -5.16 -10.18
N GLU A 87 -6.35 -6.18 -10.78
CA GLU A 87 -6.60 -7.57 -10.39
C GLU A 87 -6.12 -7.87 -8.97
N ALA A 88 -4.93 -7.39 -8.57
CA ALA A 88 -4.44 -7.54 -7.21
C ALA A 88 -5.35 -6.87 -6.16
N ALA A 89 -5.95 -5.72 -6.49
CA ALA A 89 -6.93 -5.05 -5.62
C ALA A 89 -8.18 -5.91 -5.41
N LYS A 90 -8.72 -6.52 -6.47
CA LYS A 90 -9.88 -7.44 -6.40
C LYS A 90 -9.56 -8.71 -5.63
N GLU A 91 -8.41 -9.33 -5.90
CA GLU A 91 -7.94 -10.52 -5.17
C GLU A 91 -7.79 -10.22 -3.68
N THR A 92 -7.22 -9.07 -3.34
CA THR A 92 -7.07 -8.63 -1.94
C THR A 92 -8.44 -8.47 -1.27
N LEU A 93 -9.39 -7.81 -1.95
CA LEU A 93 -10.74 -7.61 -1.44
C LEU A 93 -11.47 -8.93 -1.17
N GLY A 94 -11.25 -9.95 -2.02
CA GLY A 94 -11.83 -11.29 -1.85
C GLY A 94 -11.17 -12.13 -0.76
N GLY A 95 -9.97 -11.76 -0.28
CA GLY A 95 -9.19 -12.56 0.65
C GLY A 95 -9.60 -12.42 2.13
N ALA A 96 -10.15 -11.27 2.52
CA ALA A 96 -10.62 -11.00 3.89
C ALA A 96 -11.44 -9.70 3.98
N PRO A 97 -12.20 -9.49 5.07
CA PRO A 97 -12.83 -8.19 5.35
C PRO A 97 -11.81 -7.05 5.41
N LEU A 98 -12.20 -5.89 4.88
CA LEU A 98 -11.35 -4.69 4.82
C LEU A 98 -10.75 -4.28 6.17
N PRO A 99 -11.49 -4.24 7.30
CA PRO A 99 -10.90 -3.88 8.59
C PRO A 99 -9.71 -4.78 8.97
N GLU A 100 -9.81 -6.08 8.70
CA GLU A 100 -8.74 -7.02 8.99
C GLU A 100 -7.54 -6.84 8.07
N LEU A 101 -7.77 -6.49 6.80
CA LEU A 101 -6.70 -6.19 5.84
C LEU A 101 -5.88 -4.99 6.29
N TYR A 102 -6.53 -3.92 6.75
CA TYR A 102 -5.86 -2.73 7.28
C TYR A 102 -5.10 -3.01 8.57
N GLU A 103 -5.68 -3.78 9.50
CA GLU A 103 -5.00 -4.16 10.74
C GLU A 103 -3.71 -4.95 10.46
N ARG A 104 -3.80 -6.01 9.63
CA ARG A 104 -2.63 -6.83 9.27
C ARG A 104 -1.58 -6.04 8.50
N ALA A 105 -1.99 -5.25 7.51
CA ALA A 105 -1.07 -4.46 6.70
C ALA A 105 -0.38 -3.36 7.54
N GLY A 106 -1.14 -2.67 8.41
CA GLY A 106 -0.62 -1.63 9.28
C GLY A 106 0.39 -2.16 10.29
N ALA A 107 0.07 -3.28 10.96
CA ALA A 107 0.98 -3.93 11.91
C ALA A 107 2.29 -4.35 11.22
N ARG A 108 2.19 -5.02 10.07
CA ARG A 108 3.36 -5.50 9.32
C ARG A 108 4.21 -4.34 8.79
N MET A 109 3.57 -3.29 8.28
CA MET A 109 4.26 -2.09 7.81
C MET A 109 5.02 -1.39 8.94
N ALA A 110 4.41 -1.24 10.12
CA ALA A 110 5.06 -0.61 11.27
C ALA A 110 6.28 -1.41 11.75
N GLU A 111 6.14 -2.73 11.87
CA GLU A 111 7.23 -3.64 12.23
C GLU A 111 8.42 -3.51 11.26
N GLU A 112 8.16 -3.60 9.96
CA GLU A 112 9.21 -3.58 8.94
C GLU A 112 9.85 -2.21 8.79
N LEU A 113 9.10 -1.12 8.94
CA LEU A 113 9.67 0.23 8.94
C LEU A 113 10.57 0.48 10.16
N ALA A 114 10.25 -0.10 11.32
CA ALA A 114 11.08 0.00 12.52
C ALA A 114 12.38 -0.82 12.38
N ALA A 115 12.31 -2.01 11.78
CA ALA A 115 13.47 -2.85 11.53
C ALA A 115 14.41 -2.28 10.44
N ASN A 116 13.92 -1.39 9.57
CA ASN A 116 14.62 -0.89 8.40
C ASN A 116 14.73 0.65 8.36
N PRO A 117 15.74 1.26 9.02
CA PRO A 117 15.85 2.72 9.19
C PRO A 117 16.15 3.52 7.90
N GLY A 118 16.24 2.88 6.72
CA GLY A 118 16.35 3.53 5.41
C GLY A 118 17.65 3.19 4.67
N GLY A 119 17.82 3.74 3.47
CA GLY A 119 19.06 3.62 2.67
C GLY A 119 19.23 2.31 1.89
N ARG A 120 18.27 1.38 2.00
CA ARG A 120 18.28 0.12 1.26
C ARG A 120 17.54 0.22 -0.08
N VAL A 121 18.02 -0.53 -1.06
CA VAL A 121 17.27 -0.78 -2.30
C VAL A 121 16.21 -1.83 -2.01
N MET A 122 14.98 -1.56 -2.47
CA MET A 122 13.87 -2.48 -2.33
C MET A 122 13.75 -3.33 -3.59
N ASP A 123 13.47 -4.62 -3.41
CA ASP A 123 12.98 -5.51 -4.47
C ASP A 123 11.46 -5.45 -4.43
N LEU A 124 10.87 -4.69 -5.35
CA LEU A 124 9.43 -4.57 -5.49
C LEU A 124 8.97 -5.37 -6.70
N TRP A 125 7.66 -5.58 -6.80
CA TRP A 125 7.09 -6.21 -7.98
C TRP A 125 7.28 -5.39 -9.28
N ILE A 126 7.77 -4.16 -9.15
CA ILE A 126 8.01 -3.18 -10.21
C ILE A 126 9.44 -2.66 -10.04
N GLY A 127 10.41 -3.49 -10.42
CA GLY A 127 11.85 -3.22 -10.22
C GLY A 127 12.31 -3.57 -8.82
#